data_AF-A0A7K2LWE5-F1
#
_entry.id   AF-A0A7K2LWE5-F1
#
_cell.length_a   1.000
_cell.length_b   1.000
_cell.length_c   1.000
_cell.angle_alpha   90.00
_cell.angle_beta   90.00
_cell.angle_gamma   90.00
#
_symmetry.space_group_name_H-M   'P 1'
#
loop_
_entity.id
_entity.type
_entity.pdbx_description
1 polymer ?
#
loop_
_entity_poly.entity_id
_entity_poly.type
_entity_poly.pdbx_seq_one_letter_code
_entity_poly.pdbx_strand_id
1 'polypeptide(L)'
;EVTRVAREVGTEGRLGGQAKVPGVAGVWRDLTDSVNFMAGNLTNQVRNVAQVTTAVAKGDLSQKITVDARGEILELKNTINTMVDQLSAFADEVTRVAREVGTEGRLGGQADVKGVKGTWRDLTDSVNSMAGNLTSQVRNVAQVATAVAKGDLSQKITVDARGEILELKNTMNTMVDQLSAFADEVTRVAREVGTEGRLGGQA
;
A
#
# COMPACT_ATOMS: atom_id res chain seq x y z
N GLU A 1 -1.34 -44.03 28.38
CA GLU A 1 -0.31 -43.05 27.99
C GLU A 1 -0.42 -42.57 26.55
N VAL A 2 -0.35 -43.45 25.54
CA VAL A 2 -0.57 -43.04 24.13
C VAL A 2 -1.93 -42.38 23.92
N THR A 3 -3.00 -42.89 24.55
CA THR A 3 -4.34 -42.28 24.56
C THR A 3 -4.35 -40.87 25.17
N ARG A 4 -3.48 -40.60 26.16
CA ARG A 4 -3.34 -39.28 26.80
C ARG A 4 -2.75 -38.29 25.80
N VAL A 5 -1.66 -38.66 25.13
CA VAL A 5 -1.02 -37.82 24.10
C VAL A 5 -1.97 -37.56 22.92
N ALA A 6 -2.68 -38.58 22.46
CA ALA A 6 -3.67 -38.43 21.40
C ALA A 6 -4.77 -37.42 21.79
N ARG A 7 -5.25 -37.45 23.03
CA ARG A 7 -6.20 -36.48 23.56
C ARG A 7 -5.60 -35.08 23.68
N GLU A 8 -4.43 -34.93 24.29
CA GLU A 8 -3.77 -33.63 24.50
C GLU A 8 -3.45 -32.93 23.17
N VAL A 9 -2.76 -33.63 22.27
CA VAL A 9 -2.30 -33.06 20.99
C VAL A 9 -3.45 -32.99 19.98
N GLY A 10 -4.25 -34.05 19.87
CA GLY A 10 -5.27 -34.19 18.83
C GLY A 10 -6.62 -33.58 19.16
N THR A 11 -7.00 -33.48 20.44
CA THR A 11 -8.33 -32.95 20.84
C THR A 11 -8.21 -31.63 21.58
N GLU A 12 -7.29 -31.52 22.54
CA GLU A 12 -7.16 -30.35 23.40
C GLU A 12 -6.24 -29.26 22.79
N GLY A 13 -5.53 -29.57 21.69
CA GLY A 13 -4.59 -28.64 21.04
C GLY A 13 -3.36 -28.31 21.89
N ARG A 14 -3.11 -29.06 22.97
CA ARG A 14 -1.93 -28.91 23.83
C ARG A 14 -0.74 -29.60 23.16
N LEU A 15 -0.06 -28.85 22.30
CA LEU A 15 1.07 -29.34 21.52
C LEU A 15 2.30 -29.61 22.41
N GLY A 16 3.02 -30.70 22.14
CA GLY A 16 4.25 -31.09 22.84
C GLY A 16 4.14 -32.28 23.78
N GLY A 17 2.95 -32.89 23.88
CA GLY A 17 2.77 -34.15 24.62
C GLY A 17 3.56 -35.30 23.98
N GLN A 18 4.26 -36.08 24.81
CA GLN A 18 4.94 -37.31 24.43
C GLN A 18 4.55 -38.45 25.36
N ALA A 19 4.45 -39.66 24.82
CA ALA A 19 4.07 -40.86 25.54
C ALA A 19 5.30 -41.49 26.16
N LYS A 20 5.28 -41.70 27.48
CA LYS A 20 6.31 -42.43 28.21
C LYS A 20 5.70 -43.69 28.82
N VAL A 21 5.95 -44.84 28.20
CA VAL A 21 5.44 -46.13 28.67
C VAL A 21 6.61 -46.94 29.24
N PRO A 22 6.69 -47.14 30.57
CA PRO A 22 7.76 -47.94 31.18
C PRO A 22 7.68 -49.40 30.73
N GLY A 23 8.83 -50.02 30.47
CA GLY A 23 8.92 -51.46 30.20
C GLY A 23 8.44 -51.92 28.82
N VAL A 24 8.18 -51.01 27.86
CA VAL A 24 7.83 -51.40 26.49
C VAL A 24 9.05 -51.90 25.72
N ALA A 25 8.87 -53.01 25.01
CA ALA A 25 9.88 -53.62 24.15
C ALA A 25 9.23 -54.13 22.85
N GLY A 26 10.07 -54.40 21.84
CA GLY A 26 9.62 -54.84 20.53
C GLY A 26 8.64 -53.85 19.89
N VAL A 27 7.61 -54.37 19.23
CA VAL A 27 6.63 -53.60 18.46
C VAL A 27 6.00 -52.45 19.25
N TRP A 28 5.76 -52.62 20.56
CA TRP A 28 5.14 -51.58 21.40
C TRP A 28 6.05 -50.37 21.62
N ARG A 29 7.36 -50.58 21.69
CA ARG A 29 8.33 -49.49 21.76
C ARG A 29 8.37 -48.74 20.43
N ASP A 30 8.47 -49.48 19.33
CA ASP A 30 8.57 -48.90 17.99
C ASP A 30 7.30 -48.09 17.62
N LEU A 31 6.11 -48.55 18.05
CA LEU A 31 4.87 -47.79 17.93
C LEU A 31 4.86 -46.52 18.79
N THR A 32 5.34 -46.61 20.03
CA THR A 32 5.41 -45.44 20.93
C THR A 32 6.36 -44.37 20.37
N ASP A 33 7.51 -44.80 19.85
CA ASP A 33 8.49 -43.91 19.23
C ASP A 33 7.95 -43.29 17.94
N SER A 34 7.23 -44.05 17.12
CA SER A 34 6.58 -43.55 15.90
C SER A 34 5.50 -42.50 16.20
N VAL A 35 4.66 -42.73 17.22
CA VAL A 35 3.65 -41.76 17.66
C VAL A 35 4.31 -40.50 18.23
N ASN A 36 5.35 -40.65 19.04
CA ASN A 36 6.09 -39.51 19.59
C ASN A 36 6.77 -38.68 18.50
N PHE A 37 7.35 -39.34 17.48
CA PHE A 37 7.96 -38.66 16.33
C PHE A 37 6.92 -37.89 15.52
N MET A 38 5.77 -38.51 15.23
CA MET A 38 4.64 -37.84 14.55
C MET A 38 4.14 -36.64 15.35
N ALA A 39 3.84 -36.82 16.64
CA ALA A 39 3.35 -35.76 17.52
C ALA A 39 4.35 -34.61 17.67
N GLY A 40 5.65 -34.92 17.74
CA GLY A 40 6.72 -33.94 17.80
C GLY A 40 6.82 -33.10 16.52
N ASN A 41 6.80 -33.75 15.35
CA ASN A 41 6.84 -33.05 14.06
C ASN A 41 5.63 -32.13 13.88
N LEU A 42 4.42 -32.62 14.11
CA LEU A 42 3.19 -31.82 14.00
C LEU A 42 3.16 -30.68 15.01
N THR A 43 3.61 -30.92 16.25
CA THR A 43 3.74 -29.87 17.27
C THR A 43 4.63 -28.74 16.78
N ASN A 44 5.83 -29.06 16.28
CA ASN A 44 6.78 -28.04 15.83
C ASN A 44 6.26 -27.28 14.62
N GLN A 45 5.65 -27.99 13.66
CA GLN A 45 5.06 -27.41 12.45
C GLN A 45 3.92 -26.45 12.79
N VAL A 46 2.92 -26.89 13.55
CA VAL A 46 1.76 -26.06 13.91
C VAL A 46 2.15 -24.89 14.80
N ARG A 47 3.08 -25.06 15.74
CA ARG A 47 3.55 -23.97 16.60
C ARG A 47 4.27 -22.88 15.80
N ASN A 48 5.07 -23.25 14.80
CA ASN A 48 5.76 -22.28 13.95
C ASN A 48 4.78 -21.56 13.01
N VAL A 49 3.78 -22.26 12.46
CA VAL A 49 2.67 -21.65 11.72
C VAL A 49 1.96 -20.61 12.60
N ALA A 50 1.57 -20.97 13.82
CA ALA A 50 0.87 -20.07 14.74
C ALA A 50 1.72 -18.85 15.11
N GLN A 51 3.03 -19.01 15.28
CA GLN A 51 3.94 -17.90 15.54
C GLN A 51 3.96 -16.91 14.37
N VAL A 52 4.12 -17.40 13.14
CA VAL A 52 4.20 -16.56 11.94
C VAL A 52 2.87 -15.86 11.67
N THR A 53 1.75 -16.57 11.76
CA THR A 53 0.43 -15.93 11.57
C THR A 53 0.12 -14.90 12.67
N THR A 54 0.57 -15.13 13.90
CA THR A 54 0.49 -14.14 14.98
C THR A 54 1.36 -12.92 14.71
N ALA A 55 2.57 -13.10 14.16
CA ALA A 55 3.47 -12.01 13.78
C ALA A 55 2.83 -11.14 12.68
N VAL A 56 2.28 -11.79 11.64
CA VAL A 56 1.56 -11.11 10.56
C VAL A 56 0.37 -10.32 11.09
N ALA A 57 -0.43 -10.90 12.01
CA ALA A 57 -1.54 -10.20 12.64
C ALA A 57 -1.11 -8.97 13.47
N LYS A 58 0.14 -8.96 13.95
CA LYS A 58 0.76 -7.82 14.65
C LYS A 58 1.48 -6.85 13.69
N GLY A 59 1.44 -7.09 12.39
CA GLY A 59 2.09 -6.27 11.37
C GLY A 59 3.58 -6.60 11.13
N ASP A 60 4.11 -7.67 11.74
CA ASP A 60 5.46 -8.13 11.46
C ASP A 60 5.46 -9.11 10.27
N LEU A 61 5.82 -8.60 9.10
CA LEU A 61 5.87 -9.34 7.83
C LEU A 61 7.27 -9.91 7.54
N SER A 62 8.21 -9.78 8.47
CA SER A 62 9.57 -10.32 8.32
C SER A 62 9.65 -11.82 8.65
N GLN A 63 8.67 -12.35 9.37
CA GLN A 63 8.68 -13.72 9.87
C GLN A 63 8.24 -14.73 8.82
N LYS A 64 8.93 -15.87 8.78
CA LYS A 64 8.62 -16.98 7.86
C LYS A 64 8.54 -18.30 8.61
N ILE A 65 7.76 -19.21 8.06
CA ILE A 65 7.75 -20.60 8.52
C ILE A 65 9.03 -21.24 8.00
N THR A 66 9.89 -21.71 8.89
CA THR A 66 11.21 -22.26 8.55
C THR A 66 11.33 -23.75 8.83
N VAL A 67 10.50 -24.30 9.72
CA VAL A 67 10.45 -25.72 10.08
C VAL A 67 10.31 -26.63 8.86
N ASP A 68 10.99 -27.79 8.91
CA ASP A 68 10.90 -28.80 7.87
C ASP A 68 9.50 -29.40 7.80
N ALA A 69 8.99 -29.49 6.57
CA ALA A 69 7.65 -29.97 6.28
C ALA A 69 7.65 -30.77 4.98
N ARG A 70 6.71 -31.71 4.87
CA ARG A 70 6.47 -32.53 3.68
C ARG A 70 4.97 -32.67 3.46
N GLY A 71 4.58 -33.06 2.25
CA GLY A 71 3.17 -33.24 1.89
C GLY A 71 2.35 -31.98 2.13
N GLU A 72 1.16 -32.14 2.70
CA GLU A 72 0.18 -31.06 2.95
C GLU A 72 0.74 -29.95 3.85
N ILE A 73 1.58 -30.27 4.83
CA ILE A 73 2.18 -29.25 5.70
C ILE A 73 3.19 -28.40 4.94
N LEU A 74 3.89 -28.97 3.94
CA LEU A 74 4.78 -28.18 3.09
C LEU A 74 3.99 -27.23 2.20
N GLU A 75 2.87 -27.68 1.65
CA GLU A 75 1.97 -26.83 0.88
C GLU A 75 1.39 -25.69 1.72
N LEU A 76 0.98 -25.98 2.95
CA LEU A 76 0.53 -24.97 3.92
C LEU A 76 1.65 -23.97 4.23
N LYS A 77 2.86 -24.45 4.55
CA LYS A 77 4.06 -23.62 4.78
C LYS A 77 4.31 -22.68 3.60
N ASN A 78 4.31 -23.21 2.38
CA ASN A 78 4.59 -22.43 1.17
C ASN A 78 3.49 -21.41 0.89
N THR A 79 2.23 -21.78 1.09
CA THR A 79 1.07 -20.90 0.92
C THR A 79 1.14 -19.72 1.89
N ILE A 80 1.39 -19.98 3.18
CA ILE A 80 1.52 -18.92 4.19
C ILE A 80 2.74 -18.06 3.90
N ASN A 81 3.91 -18.66 3.61
CA ASN A 81 5.10 -17.88 3.30
C ASN A 81 4.89 -16.96 2.07
N THR A 82 4.23 -17.46 1.02
CA THR A 82 3.87 -16.68 -0.16
C THR A 82 2.91 -15.54 0.19
N MET A 83 1.91 -15.79 1.05
CA MET A 83 1.01 -14.74 1.54
C MET A 83 1.80 -13.64 2.27
N VAL A 84 2.76 -14.02 3.13
CA VAL A 84 3.62 -13.05 3.82
C VAL A 84 4.49 -12.26 2.84
N ASP A 85 5.04 -12.90 1.80
CA ASP A 85 5.83 -12.20 0.77
C ASP A 85 4.99 -11.17 0.02
N GLN A 86 3.77 -11.54 -0.37
CA GLN A 86 2.85 -10.65 -1.07
C GLN A 86 2.44 -9.46 -0.20
N LEU A 87 2.13 -9.72 1.07
CA LEU A 87 1.82 -8.68 2.05
C LEU A 87 3.00 -7.71 2.24
N SER A 88 4.21 -8.25 2.41
CA SER A 88 5.41 -7.43 2.61
C SER A 88 5.70 -6.56 1.40
N ALA A 89 5.71 -7.15 0.19
CA ALA A 89 5.95 -6.43 -1.04
C ALA A 89 4.91 -5.33 -1.28
N PHE A 90 3.63 -5.60 -0.98
CA PHE A 90 2.59 -4.59 -1.08
C PHE A 90 2.79 -3.45 -0.07
N ALA A 91 3.09 -3.77 1.19
CA ALA A 91 3.33 -2.77 2.23
C ALA A 91 4.51 -1.85 1.91
N ASP A 92 5.62 -2.43 1.44
CA ASP A 92 6.81 -1.69 1.01
C ASP A 92 6.47 -0.74 -0.14
N GLU A 93 5.70 -1.22 -1.12
CA GLU A 93 5.40 -0.45 -2.32
C GLU A 93 4.41 0.69 -2.06
N VAL A 94 3.38 0.46 -1.23
CA VAL A 94 2.47 1.51 -0.79
C VAL A 94 3.21 2.57 0.01
N THR A 95 4.12 2.15 0.91
CA THR A 95 4.94 3.09 1.71
C THR A 95 5.83 3.93 0.81
N ARG A 96 6.44 3.31 -0.22
CA ARG A 96 7.28 4.00 -1.20
C ARG A 96 6.49 5.04 -1.99
N VAL A 97 5.36 4.65 -2.57
CA VAL A 97 4.51 5.56 -3.36
C VAL A 97 3.97 6.71 -2.51
N ALA A 98 3.53 6.43 -1.28
CA ALA A 98 3.06 7.45 -0.35
C ALA A 98 4.16 8.47 -0.03
N ARG A 99 5.39 8.02 0.21
CA ARG A 99 6.53 8.90 0.44
C ARG A 99 6.88 9.72 -0.80
N GLU A 100 7.00 9.09 -1.97
CA GLU A 100 7.40 9.77 -3.20
C GLU A 100 6.38 10.83 -3.63
N VAL A 101 5.10 10.45 -3.73
CA VAL A 101 4.05 11.33 -4.23
C VAL A 101 3.58 12.31 -3.16
N GLY A 102 3.41 11.84 -1.91
CA GLY A 102 2.83 12.62 -0.83
C GLY A 102 3.82 13.48 -0.06
N THR A 103 5.07 13.02 0.12
CA THR A 103 6.08 13.74 0.94
C THR A 103 7.15 14.40 0.09
N GLU A 104 7.71 13.70 -0.88
CA GLU A 104 8.82 14.20 -1.71
C GLU A 104 8.34 15.01 -2.92
N GLY A 105 7.03 15.00 -3.22
CA GLY A 105 6.45 15.68 -4.38
C GLY A 105 6.93 15.12 -5.73
N ARG A 106 7.49 13.90 -5.75
CA ARG A 106 7.91 13.18 -6.96
C ARG A 106 6.68 12.58 -7.62
N LEU A 107 5.98 13.41 -8.38
CA LEU A 107 4.74 13.04 -9.06
C LEU A 107 4.99 12.04 -10.20
N GLY A 108 4.17 11.00 -10.27
CA GLY A 108 4.26 9.92 -11.28
C GLY A 108 4.74 8.58 -10.72
N GLY A 109 5.04 8.49 -9.42
CA GLY A 109 5.29 7.22 -8.76
C GLY A 109 4.08 6.30 -8.80
N GLN A 110 4.28 5.06 -9.24
CA GLN A 110 3.26 4.00 -9.28
C GLN A 110 3.77 2.77 -8.55
N ALA A 111 2.87 2.08 -7.86
CA ALA A 111 3.09 0.80 -7.23
C ALA A 111 3.19 -0.32 -8.28
N ASP A 112 4.27 -1.09 -8.25
CA ASP A 112 4.48 -2.33 -9.00
C ASP A 112 4.69 -3.51 -8.04
N VAL A 113 3.61 -4.22 -7.73
CA VAL A 113 3.66 -5.42 -6.89
C VAL A 113 3.54 -6.66 -7.76
N LYS A 114 4.64 -7.38 -7.95
CA LYS A 114 4.68 -8.54 -8.85
C LYS A 114 3.83 -9.71 -8.31
N GLY A 115 3.12 -10.37 -9.22
CA GLY A 115 2.42 -11.63 -8.92
C GLY A 115 1.11 -11.48 -8.15
N VAL A 116 0.64 -10.25 -7.90
CA VAL A 116 -0.65 -10.00 -7.25
C VAL A 116 -1.83 -10.38 -8.14
N LYS A 117 -2.86 -10.96 -7.53
CA LYS A 117 -4.12 -11.37 -8.15
C LYS A 117 -5.29 -11.06 -7.21
N GLY A 118 -6.50 -10.99 -7.76
CA GLY A 118 -7.72 -10.69 -6.98
C GLY A 118 -7.58 -9.38 -6.21
N THR A 119 -7.99 -9.38 -4.95
CA THR A 119 -7.98 -8.20 -4.07
C THR A 119 -6.63 -7.48 -4.03
N TRP A 120 -5.50 -8.20 -4.08
CA TRP A 120 -4.18 -7.58 -4.07
C TRP A 120 -3.91 -6.71 -5.30
N ARG A 121 -4.40 -7.15 -6.46
CA ARG A 121 -4.31 -6.35 -7.69
C ARG A 121 -5.22 -5.13 -7.59
N ASP A 122 -6.46 -5.33 -7.17
CA ASP A 122 -7.45 -4.25 -7.07
C ASP A 122 -6.96 -3.13 -6.14
N LEU A 123 -6.29 -3.49 -5.04
CA LEU A 123 -5.66 -2.54 -4.13
C LEU A 123 -4.47 -1.80 -4.78
N THR A 124 -3.62 -2.51 -5.52
CA THR A 124 -2.49 -1.91 -6.25
C THR A 124 -2.99 -0.91 -7.29
N ASP A 125 -4.02 -1.28 -8.06
CA ASP A 125 -4.64 -0.43 -9.07
C ASP A 125 -5.33 0.80 -8.44
N SER A 126 -5.92 0.64 -7.26
CA SER A 126 -6.53 1.73 -6.51
C SER A 126 -5.49 2.77 -6.04
N VAL A 127 -4.35 2.31 -5.51
CA VAL A 127 -3.23 3.19 -5.13
C VAL A 127 -2.66 3.91 -6.35
N ASN A 128 -2.50 3.20 -7.47
CA ASN A 128 -2.03 3.79 -8.72
C ASN A 128 -2.99 4.82 -9.30
N SER A 129 -4.30 4.57 -9.21
CA SER A 129 -5.33 5.51 -9.65
C SER A 129 -5.30 6.78 -8.79
N MET A 130 -5.16 6.64 -7.47
CA MET A 130 -5.03 7.78 -6.56
C MET A 130 -3.77 8.61 -6.86
N ALA A 131 -2.61 7.95 -6.95
CA ALA A 131 -1.33 8.59 -7.23
C ALA A 131 -1.32 9.28 -8.61
N GLY A 132 -1.89 8.64 -9.63
CA GLY A 132 -2.01 9.16 -10.98
C GLY A 132 -2.93 10.38 -11.08
N ASN A 133 -4.07 10.36 -10.39
CA ASN A 133 -4.99 11.50 -10.33
C ASN A 133 -4.32 12.71 -9.65
N LEU A 134 -3.72 12.51 -8.48
CA LEU A 134 -2.99 13.58 -7.77
C LEU A 134 -1.84 14.14 -8.61
N THR A 135 -1.07 13.26 -9.26
CA THR A 135 0.02 13.65 -10.16
C THR A 135 -0.47 14.56 -11.29
N SER A 136 -1.53 14.15 -11.99
CA SER A 136 -2.08 14.91 -13.12
C SER A 136 -2.63 16.26 -12.65
N GLN A 137 -3.37 16.27 -11.54
CA GLN A 137 -4.00 17.46 -11.00
C GLN A 137 -2.97 18.49 -10.54
N VAL A 138 -2.01 18.09 -9.71
CA VAL A 138 -0.98 19.00 -9.17
C VAL A 138 -0.05 19.50 -10.27
N ARG A 139 0.34 18.64 -11.23
CA ARG A 139 1.20 19.06 -12.34
C ARG A 139 0.51 20.08 -13.26
N ASN A 140 -0.80 19.95 -13.50
CA ASN A 140 -1.55 20.91 -14.30
C ASN A 140 -1.69 22.26 -13.58
N VAL A 141 -1.96 22.25 -12.26
CA VAL A 141 -1.94 23.47 -11.42
C VAL A 141 -0.58 24.17 -11.49
N ALA A 142 0.51 23.43 -11.33
CA ALA A 142 1.86 23.97 -11.37
C ALA A 142 2.22 24.57 -12.74
N GLN A 143 1.78 23.94 -13.83
CA GLN A 143 1.98 24.45 -15.19
C GLN A 143 1.27 25.79 -15.39
N VAL A 144 0.01 25.90 -15.00
CA VAL A 144 -0.78 27.13 -15.14
C VAL A 144 -0.21 28.24 -14.24
N ALA A 145 0.14 27.93 -12.99
CA ALA A 145 0.79 28.90 -12.10
C ALA A 145 2.12 29.41 -12.68
N THR A 146 2.90 28.53 -13.31
CA THR A 146 4.15 28.91 -13.99
C THR A 146 3.90 29.79 -15.21
N ALA A 147 2.85 29.51 -16.00
CA ALA A 147 2.47 30.34 -17.14
C ALA A 147 2.08 31.76 -16.70
N VAL A 148 1.23 31.86 -15.67
CA VAL A 148 0.84 33.13 -15.05
C VAL A 148 2.05 33.92 -14.57
N ALA A 149 2.98 33.26 -13.87
CA ALA A 149 4.21 33.90 -13.41
C ALA A 149 5.10 34.43 -14.55
N LYS A 150 5.00 33.85 -15.74
CA LYS A 150 5.68 34.31 -16.97
C LYS A 150 4.87 35.34 -17.77
N GLY A 151 3.70 35.74 -17.28
CA GLY A 151 2.79 36.68 -17.94
C GLY A 151 1.89 36.06 -19.00
N ASP A 152 1.87 34.74 -19.14
CA ASP A 152 0.92 34.05 -20.02
C ASP A 152 -0.37 33.75 -19.26
N LEU A 153 -1.37 34.61 -19.48
CA LEU A 153 -2.69 34.54 -18.85
C LEU A 153 -3.72 33.79 -19.72
N SER A 154 -3.27 33.16 -20.82
CA SER A 154 -4.14 32.35 -21.68
C SER A 154 -4.35 30.92 -21.15
N GLN A 155 -3.48 30.46 -20.23
CA GLN A 155 -3.49 29.09 -19.75
C GLN A 155 -4.51 28.88 -18.63
N LYS A 156 -5.23 27.76 -18.71
CA LYS A 156 -6.24 27.35 -17.72
C LYS A 156 -6.03 25.91 -17.29
N ILE A 157 -6.44 25.62 -16.06
CA ILE A 157 -6.50 24.26 -15.55
C ILE A 157 -7.71 23.60 -16.19
N THR A 158 -7.49 22.52 -16.95
CA THR A 158 -8.54 21.82 -17.71
C THR A 158 -8.83 20.41 -17.19
N VAL A 159 -7.88 19.80 -16.47
CA VAL A 159 -7.99 18.43 -15.95
C VAL A 159 -9.23 18.25 -15.06
N ASP A 160 -9.83 17.05 -15.11
CA ASP A 160 -10.96 16.68 -14.27
C ASP A 160 -10.56 16.65 -12.79
N ALA A 161 -11.39 17.30 -11.97
CA ALA A 161 -11.17 17.43 -10.54
C ALA A 161 -12.51 17.33 -9.80
N ARG A 162 -12.45 16.86 -8.55
CA ARG A 162 -13.58 16.77 -7.63
C ARG A 162 -13.14 17.23 -6.24
N GLY A 163 -14.10 17.58 -5.38
CA GLY A 163 -13.83 18.01 -4.01
C GLY A 163 -12.90 19.21 -3.93
N GLU A 164 -11.97 19.19 -2.99
CA GLU A 164 -11.02 20.29 -2.72
C GLU A 164 -10.16 20.65 -3.95
N ILE A 165 -9.81 19.67 -4.79
CA ILE A 165 -9.02 19.94 -6.00
C ILE A 165 -9.85 20.70 -7.05
N LEU A 166 -11.17 20.48 -7.11
CA LEU A 166 -12.05 21.25 -8.00
C LEU A 166 -12.16 22.70 -7.54
N GLU A 167 -12.25 22.92 -6.23
CA GLU A 167 -12.25 24.27 -5.65
C GLU A 167 -10.94 25.00 -5.94
N LEU A 168 -9.80 24.32 -5.79
CA LEU A 168 -8.49 24.85 -6.16
C LEU A 168 -8.41 25.20 -7.66
N LYS A 169 -8.88 24.30 -8.54
CA LYS A 169 -8.97 24.53 -9.99
C LYS A 169 -9.76 25.80 -10.30
N ASN A 170 -10.94 25.94 -9.71
CA ASN A 170 -11.83 27.08 -9.96
C ASN A 170 -11.23 28.39 -9.45
N THR A 171 -10.62 28.36 -8.25
CA THR A 171 -9.94 29.52 -7.66
C THR A 171 -8.77 29.98 -8.53
N MET A 172 -7.91 29.07 -8.96
CA MET A 172 -6.79 29.38 -9.85
C MET A 172 -7.26 29.90 -11.22
N ASN A 173 -8.28 29.28 -11.82
CA ASN A 173 -8.81 29.76 -13.09
C ASN A 173 -9.42 31.17 -12.94
N THR A 174 -10.15 31.45 -11.87
CA THR A 174 -10.69 32.79 -11.58
C THR A 174 -9.58 33.83 -11.42
N MET A 175 -8.50 33.48 -10.73
CA MET A 175 -7.32 34.35 -10.60
C MET A 175 -6.74 34.69 -11.97
N VAL A 176 -6.60 33.71 -12.86
CA VAL A 176 -6.13 33.95 -14.25
C VAL A 176 -7.05 34.93 -14.98
N ASP A 177 -8.38 34.76 -14.87
CA ASP A 177 -9.35 35.67 -15.51
C ASP A 177 -9.22 37.11 -15.00
N GLN A 178 -9.11 37.27 -13.67
CA GLN A 178 -8.96 38.59 -13.05
C GLN A 178 -7.66 39.29 -13.45
N LEU A 179 -6.55 38.55 -13.48
CA LEU A 179 -5.26 39.09 -13.94
C LEU A 179 -5.31 39.48 -15.42
N SER A 180 -5.97 38.68 -16.27
CA SER A 180 -6.10 38.99 -17.70
C SER A 180 -6.90 40.27 -17.90
N ALA A 181 -8.05 40.39 -17.25
CA ALA A 181 -8.88 41.59 -17.32
C ALA A 181 -8.14 42.84 -16.81
N PHE A 182 -7.36 42.70 -15.73
CA PHE A 182 -6.54 43.79 -15.21
C PHE A 182 -5.43 44.22 -16.19
N ALA A 183 -4.76 43.26 -16.83
CA ALA A 183 -3.73 43.56 -17.83
C ALA A 183 -4.29 44.29 -19.05
N ASP A 184 -5.49 43.89 -19.51
CA ASP A 184 -6.21 44.56 -20.58
C ASP A 184 -6.57 46.01 -20.20
N GLU A 185 -7.04 46.21 -18.97
CA GLU A 185 -7.43 47.52 -18.46
C GLU A 185 -6.22 48.46 -18.32
N VAL A 186 -5.09 47.97 -17.80
CA VAL A 186 -3.84 48.74 -17.74
C VAL A 186 -3.36 49.13 -19.14
N THR A 187 -3.46 48.21 -20.10
CA THR A 187 -3.09 48.48 -21.50
C THR A 187 -4.00 49.54 -22.12
N ARG A 188 -5.30 49.49 -21.84
CA ARG A 188 -6.29 50.49 -22.27
C ARG A 188 -5.97 51.87 -21.68
N VAL A 189 -5.81 51.96 -20.36
CA VAL A 189 -5.49 53.21 -19.66
C VAL A 189 -4.15 53.79 -20.14
N ALA A 190 -3.13 52.95 -20.31
CA ALA A 190 -1.83 53.39 -20.83
C ALA A 190 -1.94 53.98 -22.25
N ARG A 191 -2.80 53.40 -23.10
CA ARG A 191 -3.06 53.94 -24.44
C ARG A 191 -3.84 55.27 -24.38
N GLU A 192 -4.90 55.36 -23.57
CA GLU A 192 -5.68 56.61 -23.40
C GLU A 192 -4.84 57.76 -22.82
N VAL A 193 -4.03 57.48 -21.79
CA VAL A 193 -3.17 58.49 -21.15
C VAL A 193 -1.96 58.82 -22.03
N GLY A 194 -1.33 57.81 -22.62
CA GLY A 194 -0.05 57.97 -23.34
C GLY A 194 -0.18 58.41 -24.80
N THR A 195 -1.23 57.97 -25.52
CA THR A 195 -1.42 58.29 -26.95
C THR A 195 -2.56 59.26 -27.21
N GLU A 196 -3.57 59.33 -26.34
CA GLU A 196 -4.75 60.19 -26.54
C GLU A 196 -4.77 61.44 -25.64
N GLY A 197 -3.84 61.57 -24.69
CA GLY A 197 -3.65 62.79 -23.89
C GLY A 197 -4.85 63.18 -23.01
N ARG A 198 -5.77 62.25 -22.72
CA ARG A 198 -6.96 62.51 -21.88
C ARG A 198 -6.62 62.28 -20.41
N LEU A 199 -5.95 63.25 -19.79
CA LEU A 199 -5.74 63.30 -18.33
C LEU A 199 -7.01 63.81 -17.64
N GLY A 200 -7.99 62.93 -17.42
CA GLY A 200 -9.21 63.32 -16.71
C GLY A 200 -10.28 62.22 -16.65
N GLY A 201 -10.07 61.21 -15.81
CA GLY A 201 -11.11 60.26 -15.39
C GLY A 201 -10.98 60.02 -13.90
N GLN A 202 -12.00 60.40 -13.12
CA GLN A 202 -12.00 60.32 -11.66
C GLN A 202 -12.02 58.86 -11.17
N ALA A 203 -11.33 58.64 -10.05
CA ALA A 203 -11.26 57.39 -9.29
C ALA A 203 -12.58 57.03 -8.63
#